data_AF-A0A1G9W7W7-F1
#
_entry.id   AF-A0A1G9W7W7-F1
#
_cell.length_a   1.000
_cell.length_b   1.000
_cell.length_c   1.000
_cell.angle_alpha   90.00
_cell.angle_beta   90.00
_cell.angle_gamma   90.00
#
_symmetry.space_group_name_H-M   'P 1'
#
loop_
_entity.id
_entity.type
_entity.pdbx_description
1 polymer ?
#
loop_
_entity_poly.entity_id
_entity_poly.type
_entity_poly.pdbx_seq_one_letter_code
_entity_poly.pdbx_strand_id
1 'polypeptide(L)'
;MKQEILAKELNTTQQSLSYYENQEGLDEILFAQLAQGMGVSPEILRNFNMKSPTFNIQEMRDSSQAIYNYNFSPIDKIVEQTAKLEKLYEDILKVEREKIELLTNTNKALQSLIEELKR
;
A
#
# COMPACT_ATOMS: atom_id res chain seq x y z
N MET A 1 5.14 -27.53 -2.94
CA MET A 1 4.87 -28.99 -2.97
C MET A 1 4.74 -29.40 -4.43
N LYS A 2 5.40 -30.48 -4.89
CA LYS A 2 5.26 -30.95 -6.29
C LYS A 2 4.02 -31.86 -6.39
N GLN A 3 3.23 -31.71 -7.45
CA GLN A 3 2.00 -32.50 -7.67
C GLN A 3 2.24 -34.01 -7.67
N GLU A 4 3.40 -34.46 -8.19
CA GLU A 4 3.79 -35.87 -8.17
C GLU A 4 3.93 -36.47 -6.76
N ILE A 5 4.31 -35.64 -5.78
CA ILE A 5 4.48 -36.08 -4.39
C ILE A 5 3.10 -36.19 -3.73
N LEU A 6 2.26 -35.16 -3.90
CA LEU A 6 0.90 -35.15 -3.37
C LEU A 6 0.04 -36.26 -3.99
N ALA A 7 0.22 -36.54 -5.28
CA ALA A 7 -0.48 -37.64 -5.96
C ALA A 7 -0.12 -39.00 -5.36
N LYS A 8 1.15 -39.23 -5.02
CA LYS A 8 1.59 -40.47 -4.35
C LYS A 8 1.00 -40.59 -2.94
N GLU A 9 0.94 -39.49 -2.19
CA GLU A 9 0.36 -39.49 -0.84
C GLU A 9 -1.15 -39.77 -0.85
N LEU A 10 -1.85 -39.31 -1.90
CA LEU A 10 -3.29 -39.53 -2.08
C LEU A 10 -3.62 -40.80 -2.87
N ASN A 11 -2.64 -41.67 -3.14
CA ASN A 11 -2.78 -42.88 -3.97
C ASN A 11 -3.49 -42.61 -5.31
N THR A 12 -3.19 -41.47 -5.93
CA THR A 12 -3.76 -41.04 -7.21
C THR A 12 -2.66 -40.74 -8.22
N THR A 13 -3.05 -40.33 -9.43
CA THR A 13 -2.10 -39.93 -10.48
C THR A 13 -1.99 -38.41 -10.58
N GLN A 14 -0.84 -37.92 -11.04
CA GLN A 14 -0.64 -36.48 -11.30
C GLN A 14 -1.68 -35.93 -12.28
N GLN A 15 -2.09 -36.75 -13.27
CA GLN A 15 -3.11 -36.39 -14.26
C GLN A 15 -4.47 -36.20 -13.61
N SER A 16 -4.86 -37.10 -12.71
CA SER A 16 -6.09 -36.97 -11.92
C SER A 16 -6.07 -35.72 -11.03
N LEU A 17 -4.93 -35.43 -10.39
CA LEU A 17 -4.77 -34.25 -9.56
C LEU A 17 -4.89 -32.94 -10.36
N SER A 18 -4.24 -32.89 -11.53
CA SER A 18 -4.35 -31.75 -12.46
C SER A 18 -5.77 -31.58 -12.99
N TYR A 19 -6.50 -32.67 -13.19
CA TYR A 19 -7.91 -32.60 -13.54
C TYR A 19 -8.75 -31.96 -12.42
N TYR A 20 -8.55 -32.39 -11.16
CA TYR A 20 -9.22 -31.82 -9.99
C TYR A 20 -8.95 -30.33 -9.79
N GLU A 21 -7.71 -29.87 -10.02
CA GLU A 21 -7.36 -28.44 -9.92
C GLU A 21 -8.09 -27.56 -10.93
N ASN A 22 -8.49 -28.11 -12.09
CA ASN A 22 -9.17 -27.38 -13.15
C ASN A 22 -10.70 -27.43 -13.04
N GLN A 23 -11.26 -28.15 -12.06
CA GLN A 23 -12.69 -28.21 -11.83
C GLN A 23 -13.16 -27.05 -10.95
N GLU A 24 -14.32 -26.47 -11.25
CA GLU A 24 -14.90 -25.36 -10.48
C GLU A 24 -15.39 -25.77 -9.08
N GLY A 25 -15.51 -27.08 -8.81
CA GLY A 25 -15.91 -27.62 -7.53
C GLY A 25 -15.35 -29.01 -7.31
N LEU A 26 -14.91 -29.28 -6.08
CA LEU A 26 -14.43 -30.57 -5.64
C LEU A 26 -15.42 -31.17 -4.65
N ASP A 27 -15.60 -32.49 -4.71
CA ASP A 27 -16.36 -33.23 -3.70
C ASP A 27 -15.74 -33.04 -2.32
N GLU A 28 -16.57 -32.91 -1.28
CA GLU A 28 -16.14 -32.54 0.07
C GLU A 28 -15.25 -33.62 0.71
N ILE A 29 -15.49 -34.89 0.35
CA ILE A 29 -14.66 -36.03 0.75
C ILE A 29 -13.25 -35.90 0.14
N LEU A 30 -13.17 -35.57 -1.15
CA LEU A 30 -11.91 -35.41 -1.88
C LEU A 30 -11.15 -34.16 -1.40
N PHE A 31 -11.87 -33.08 -1.10
CA PHE A 31 -11.31 -31.85 -0.55
C PHE A 31 -10.68 -32.07 0.83
N ALA A 32 -11.35 -32.83 1.70
CA ALA A 32 -10.80 -33.18 3.01
C ALA A 32 -9.53 -34.04 2.90
N GLN A 33 -9.50 -34.98 1.94
CA GLN A 33 -8.32 -35.78 1.65
C GLN A 33 -7.15 -34.93 1.12
N LEU A 34 -7.42 -33.99 0.22
CA LEU A 34 -6.42 -33.03 -0.28
C LEU A 34 -5.83 -32.18 0.84
N ALA A 35 -6.68 -31.63 1.72
CA ALA A 35 -6.23 -30.87 2.89
C ALA A 35 -5.34 -31.71 3.82
N GLN A 36 -5.72 -32.98 4.05
CA GLN A 36 -4.93 -33.92 4.84
C GLN A 36 -3.57 -34.23 4.19
N GLY A 37 -3.53 -34.50 2.89
CA GLY A 37 -2.27 -34.72 2.15
C GLY A 37 -1.37 -33.49 2.13
N MET A 38 -1.95 -32.30 2.12
CA MET A 38 -1.21 -31.04 2.22
C MET A 38 -0.83 -30.67 3.67
N GLY A 39 -1.29 -31.42 4.67
CA GLY A 39 -1.01 -31.18 6.09
C GLY A 39 -1.70 -29.93 6.66
N VAL A 40 -2.79 -29.47 6.04
CA VAL A 40 -3.54 -28.27 6.43
C VAL A 40 -4.97 -28.61 6.83
N SER A 41 -5.63 -27.74 7.59
CA SER A 41 -7.07 -27.95 7.85
C SER A 41 -7.90 -27.64 6.60
N PRO A 42 -9.03 -28.34 6.37
CA PRO A 42 -9.94 -28.04 5.27
C PRO A 42 -10.42 -26.59 5.29
N GLU A 43 -10.62 -26.00 6.47
CA GLU A 43 -11.02 -24.60 6.62
C GLU A 43 -9.96 -23.63 6.10
N ILE A 44 -8.67 -23.90 6.34
CA ILE A 44 -7.56 -23.09 5.82
C ILE A 44 -7.51 -23.18 4.30
N LEU A 45 -7.69 -24.39 3.74
CA LEU A 45 -7.70 -24.58 2.29
C LEU A 45 -8.91 -23.90 1.63
N ARG A 46 -10.06 -23.85 2.31
CA ARG A 46 -11.31 -23.23 1.79
C ARG A 46 -11.24 -21.70 1.83
N ASN A 47 -10.55 -21.16 2.82
CA ASN A 47 -10.27 -19.73 2.97
C ASN A 47 -8.99 -19.29 2.26
N PHE A 48 -8.33 -20.19 1.51
CA PHE A 48 -7.12 -19.87 0.76
C PHE A 48 -7.46 -18.92 -0.39
N ASN A 49 -7.07 -17.65 -0.23
CA ASN A 49 -7.25 -16.63 -1.25
C ASN A 49 -5.92 -16.35 -1.93
N MET A 50 -5.81 -16.61 -3.24
CA MET A 50 -4.62 -16.26 -4.04
C MET A 50 -4.35 -14.75 -4.11
N LYS A 51 -5.30 -13.89 -3.71
CA LYS A 51 -5.08 -12.44 -3.56
C LYS A 51 -4.39 -12.07 -2.25
N SER A 52 -4.21 -13.01 -1.32
CA SER A 52 -3.24 -12.80 -0.26
C SER A 52 -1.87 -12.79 -0.94
N PRO A 53 -1.02 -11.77 -0.74
CA PRO A 53 0.26 -11.67 -1.43
C PRO A 53 1.12 -12.87 -1.03
N THR A 54 1.07 -13.91 -1.85
CA THR A 54 1.97 -15.06 -1.75
C THR A 54 3.36 -14.52 -2.06
N PHE A 55 4.16 -14.37 -1.02
CA PHE A 55 5.59 -14.09 -1.13
C PHE A 55 6.21 -15.18 -2.01
N ASN A 56 6.57 -14.82 -3.24
CA ASN A 56 7.26 -15.70 -4.17
C ASN A 56 8.74 -15.73 -3.78
N ILE A 57 9.08 -16.53 -2.76
CA ILE A 57 10.42 -16.60 -2.15
C ILE A 57 11.48 -17.09 -3.15
N GLN A 58 11.07 -17.75 -4.25
CA GLN A 58 12.00 -18.36 -5.20
C GLN A 58 12.80 -17.38 -6.06
N GLU A 59 12.39 -16.11 -6.20
CA GLU A 59 13.16 -15.10 -6.96
C GLU A 59 14.14 -14.27 -6.11
N MET A 60 14.21 -14.49 -4.80
CA MET A 60 15.05 -13.68 -3.89
C MET A 60 16.50 -14.19 -3.74
N ARG A 61 16.95 -15.14 -4.57
CA ARG A 61 18.32 -15.66 -4.45
C ARG A 61 19.40 -14.72 -5.01
N ASP A 62 19.02 -13.69 -5.76
CA ASP A 62 19.99 -12.80 -6.46
C ASP A 62 19.80 -11.30 -6.21
N SER A 63 18.82 -10.90 -5.40
CA SER A 63 18.63 -9.49 -5.02
C SER A 63 18.57 -9.36 -3.50
N SER A 64 19.67 -8.90 -2.92
CA SER A 64 19.83 -8.50 -1.52
C SER A 64 19.03 -7.24 -1.15
N GLN A 65 17.89 -7.02 -1.79
CA GLN A 65 16.97 -5.94 -1.45
C GLN A 65 15.80 -6.53 -0.70
N ALA A 66 15.74 -6.23 0.59
CA ALA A 66 14.53 -6.41 1.36
C ALA A 66 13.41 -5.66 0.63
N ILE A 67 12.53 -6.40 -0.04
CA ILE A 67 11.31 -5.85 -0.63
C ILE A 67 10.40 -5.53 0.55
N TYR A 68 10.56 -4.33 1.10
CA TYR A 68 9.58 -3.76 2.02
C TYR A 68 8.29 -3.55 1.23
N ASN A 69 7.35 -4.49 1.37
CA ASN A 69 5.98 -4.32 0.90
C ASN A 69 5.33 -3.22 1.75
N TYR A 70 5.56 -1.97 1.35
CA TYR A 70 4.79 -0.84 1.83
C TYR A 70 3.37 -1.00 1.29
N ASN A 71 2.38 -1.08 2.18
CA ASN A 71 0.95 -1.03 1.81
C ASN A 71 0.50 0.36 1.30
N PHE A 72 1.44 1.25 0.95
CA PHE A 72 1.16 2.56 0.39
C PHE A 72 1.95 2.72 -0.92
N SER A 73 1.31 3.32 -1.93
CA SER A 73 1.98 3.75 -3.16
C SER A 73 2.90 4.95 -2.82
N PRO A 74 4.22 4.85 -3.05
CA PRO A 74 5.13 5.97 -2.81
C PRO A 74 4.76 7.23 -3.61
N ILE A 75 4.18 7.06 -4.80
CA ILE A 75 3.71 8.16 -5.65
C ILE A 75 2.58 8.91 -4.95
N ASP A 76 1.60 8.20 -4.38
CA ASP A 76 0.47 8.81 -3.70
C ASP A 76 0.94 9.66 -2.52
N LYS A 77 1.95 9.17 -1.80
CA LYS A 77 2.54 9.89 -0.66
C LYS A 77 3.32 11.12 -1.09
N ILE A 78 4.02 11.05 -2.22
CA ILE A 78 4.71 12.22 -2.81
C ILE A 78 3.68 13.27 -3.21
N VAL A 79 2.58 12.87 -3.88
CA VAL A 79 1.52 13.80 -4.28
C VAL A 79 0.88 14.47 -3.06
N GLU A 80 0.57 13.70 -2.01
CA GLU A 80 0.03 14.25 -0.76
C GLU A 80 0.99 15.27 -0.11
N GLN A 81 2.30 14.95 -0.07
CA GLN A 81 3.30 15.83 0.48
C GLN A 81 3.48 17.11 -0.34
N THR A 82 3.45 17.01 -1.67
CA THR A 82 3.52 18.17 -2.57
C THR A 82 2.33 19.10 -2.36
N ALA A 83 1.11 18.57 -2.26
CA ALA A 83 -0.07 19.39 -1.99
C ALA A 83 0.00 20.11 -0.63
N LYS A 84 0.54 19.45 0.40
CA LYS A 84 0.79 20.08 1.71
C LYS A 84 1.83 21.19 1.63
N LEU A 85 2.89 21.00 0.83
CA LEU A 85 3.91 22.02 0.61
C LEU A 85 3.34 23.23 -0.13
N GLU A 86 2.57 23.01 -1.20
CA GLU A 86 1.90 24.09 -1.95
C GLU A 86 1.04 24.95 -1.03
N LYS A 87 0.17 24.32 -0.23
CA LYS A 87 -0.66 25.03 0.74
C LYS A 87 0.17 25.82 1.76
N LEU A 88 1.25 25.22 2.28
CA LEU A 88 2.13 25.90 3.23
C LEU A 88 2.78 27.14 2.61
N TYR A 89 3.21 27.05 1.35
CA TYR A 89 3.77 28.20 0.64
C TYR A 89 2.73 29.32 0.42
N GLU A 90 1.49 28.97 0.08
CA GLU A 90 0.40 29.94 -0.02
C GLU A 90 0.13 30.65 1.32
N ASP A 91 0.09 29.89 2.41
CA ASP A 91 -0.12 30.44 3.76
C ASP A 91 1.01 31.39 4.18
N ILE A 92 2.27 31.03 3.88
CA ILE A 92 3.42 31.90 4.14
C ILE A 92 3.32 33.19 3.34
N LEU A 93 3.04 33.11 2.04
CA LEU A 93 2.89 34.29 1.17
C LEU A 93 1.77 35.21 1.65
N LYS A 94 0.68 34.64 2.19
CA LYS A 94 -0.41 35.43 2.78
C LYS A 94 0.07 36.18 4.03
N VAL A 95 0.74 35.49 4.96
CA VAL A 95 1.28 36.11 6.18
C VAL A 95 2.29 37.21 5.84
N GLU A 96 3.15 37.00 4.83
CA GLU A 96 4.09 38.01 4.38
C GLU A 96 3.38 39.26 3.83
N ARG A 97 2.32 39.08 3.03
CA ARG A 97 1.52 40.20 2.50
C ARG A 97 0.82 40.97 3.62
N GLU A 98 0.19 40.28 4.56
CA GLU A 98 -0.46 40.91 5.72
C GLU A 98 0.54 41.71 6.55
N LYS A 99 1.75 41.19 6.76
CA LYS A 99 2.82 41.90 7.47
C LYS A 99 3.26 43.16 6.72
N ILE A 100 3.44 43.09 5.40
CA ILE A 100 3.79 44.25 4.58
C ILE A 100 2.67 45.30 4.63
N GLU A 101 1.42 44.88 4.56
CA GLU A 101 0.27 45.78 4.66
C GLU A 101 0.24 46.49 6.02
N LEU A 102 0.40 45.76 7.12
CA LEU A 102 0.50 46.36 8.47
C LEU A 102 1.63 47.38 8.55
N LEU A 103 2.83 47.05 8.06
CA LEU A 103 3.99 47.94 8.08
C LEU A 103 3.78 49.20 7.23
N THR A 104 3.15 49.06 6.06
CA THR A 104 2.84 50.21 5.20
C THR A 104 1.77 51.11 5.82
N ASN A 105 0.76 50.53 6.47
CA ASN A 105 -0.26 51.29 7.19
C ASN A 105 0.33 52.04 8.40
N THR A 106 1.19 51.40 9.20
CA THR A 106 1.86 52.06 10.32
C THR A 106 2.76 53.19 9.84
N ASN A 107 3.49 53.00 8.74
CA ASN A 107 4.34 54.04 8.16
C ASN A 107 3.52 55.24 7.67
N LYS A 108 2.37 55.01 7.03
CA LYS A 108 1.46 56.08 6.61
C LYS A 108 0.92 56.87 7.81
N ALA A 109 0.49 56.18 8.86
CA ALA A 109 0.01 56.82 10.09
C ALA A 109 1.09 57.65 10.80
N LEU A 110 2.33 57.15 10.82
CA LEU A 110 3.47 57.93 11.34
C LEU A 110 3.74 59.17 10.49
N GLN A 111 3.69 59.06 9.16
CA GLN A 111 3.85 60.20 8.27
C GLN A 111 2.75 61.25 8.47
N SER A 112 1.49 60.85 8.63
CA SER A 112 0.40 61.80 8.89
C SER A 112 0.57 62.53 10.22
N LEU A 113 1.00 61.82 11.27
CA LEU A 113 1.26 62.42 12.58
C LEU A 113 2.42 63.42 12.54
N ILE A 114 3.48 63.10 11.79
CA ILE A 114 4.62 64.01 11.59
C ILE A 114 4.19 65.29 10.87
N GLU A 115 3.33 65.19 9.86
CA GLU A 115 2.82 66.36 9.13
C GLU A 115 1.87 67.22 9.99
N GLU A 116 1.08 66.62 10.88
CA GLU A 116 0.28 67.37 11.86
C GLU A 116 1.15 68.14 12.86
N LEU A 117 2.26 67.55 13.34
CA LEU A 117 3.18 68.22 14.27
C LEU A 117 3.99 69.35 13.62
N LYS A 118 4.09 69.38 12.29
CA LYS A 118 4.79 70.44 11.53
C LYS A 118 3.90 71.66 11.23
N ARG A 119 2.59 71.56 11.41
CA ARG A 119 1.64 72.67 11.27
C ARG A 119 1.56 73.51 12.53
#